data_AF-A0A1E1WMI0-F1
#
_entry.id   AF-A0A1E1WMI0-F1
#
_cell.length_a   1.000
_cell.length_b   1.000
_cell.length_c   1.000
_cell.angle_alpha   90.00
_cell.angle_beta   90.00
_cell.angle_gamma   90.00
#
_symmetry.space_group_name_H-M   'P 1'
#
loop_
_entity.id
_entity.type
_entity.pdbx_description
1 polymer ?
#
loop_
_entity_poly.entity_id
_entity_poly.type
_entity_poly.pdbx_seq_one_letter_code
_entity_poly.pdbx_strand_id
1 'polypeptide(L)'
;MERNERKSNSRNHSLTVDRDSRFLLRKIVMDFIVLFCVGFLILAFYLWGTPYKRGFFCDDESLKHPYKDSTVTNVMLYIVGIGLPSISMCLIEWLRLRDYKSGRPRALMGKDIPAWLWEAYKVVG
;
A
#
# COMPACT_ATOMS: atom_id res chain seq x y z
N MET A 1 -34.54 -26.90 23.37
CA MET A 1 -33.64 -25.78 23.70
C MET A 1 -32.67 -25.43 22.57
N GLU A 2 -32.17 -26.38 21.78
CA GLU A 2 -31.18 -26.16 20.70
C GLU A 2 -31.57 -25.23 19.54
N ARG A 3 -32.86 -24.99 19.28
CA ARG A 3 -33.31 -24.11 18.18
C ARG A 3 -33.00 -22.63 18.48
N ASN A 4 -33.07 -22.22 19.74
CA ASN A 4 -32.78 -20.83 20.13
C ASN A 4 -31.27 -20.54 20.11
N GLU A 5 -30.44 -21.52 20.48
CA GLU A 5 -28.99 -21.42 20.43
C GLU A 5 -28.48 -21.30 18.99
N ARG A 6 -29.02 -22.09 18.05
CA ARG A 6 -28.70 -21.97 16.62
C ARG A 6 -29.04 -20.59 16.04
N LYS A 7 -30.20 -20.02 16.39
CA LYS A 7 -30.59 -18.66 15.97
C LYS A 7 -29.72 -17.57 16.59
N SER A 8 -29.25 -17.75 17.83
CA SER A 8 -28.31 -16.82 18.47
C SER A 8 -26.95 -16.87 17.77
N ASN A 9 -26.42 -18.08 17.55
CA ASN A 9 -25.11 -18.28 16.91
C ASN A 9 -25.06 -17.72 15.48
N SER A 10 -26.11 -17.95 14.68
CA SER A 10 -26.20 -17.41 13.31
C SER A 10 -26.27 -15.88 13.26
N ARG A 11 -27.03 -15.25 14.19
CA ARG A 11 -27.10 -13.79 14.29
C ARG A 11 -25.76 -13.18 14.72
N ASN A 12 -25.10 -13.78 15.70
CA ASN A 12 -23.79 -13.32 16.16
C ASN A 12 -22.75 -13.41 15.04
N HIS A 13 -22.73 -14.51 14.28
CA HIS A 13 -21.85 -14.69 13.12
C HIS A 13 -22.09 -13.62 12.04
N SER A 14 -23.36 -13.30 11.74
CA SER A 14 -23.68 -12.24 10.77
C SER A 14 -23.24 -10.86 11.23
N LEU A 15 -23.40 -10.55 12.52
CA LEU A 15 -23.02 -9.26 13.09
C LEU A 15 -21.49 -9.08 13.14
N THR A 16 -20.73 -10.14 13.41
CA THR A 16 -19.26 -10.10 13.40
C THR A 16 -18.71 -9.89 11.99
N VAL A 17 -19.25 -10.58 10.99
CA VAL A 17 -18.81 -10.45 9.58
C VAL A 17 -19.08 -9.03 9.05
N ASP A 18 -20.24 -8.46 9.35
CA ASP A 18 -20.60 -7.11 8.93
C ASP A 18 -19.69 -6.05 9.58
N ARG A 19 -19.43 -6.17 10.89
CA ARG A 19 -18.52 -5.29 11.62
C ARG A 19 -17.11 -5.33 11.01
N ASP A 20 -16.57 -6.52 10.80
CA ASP A 20 -15.24 -6.70 10.21
C ASP A 20 -15.17 -6.07 8.81
N SER A 21 -16.18 -6.33 7.96
CA SER A 21 -16.26 -5.77 6.60
C SER A 21 -16.22 -4.24 6.59
N ARG A 22 -16.93 -3.57 7.51
CA ARG A 22 -16.92 -2.11 7.63
C ARG A 22 -15.55 -1.57 8.04
N PHE A 23 -14.86 -2.23 8.97
CA PHE A 23 -13.51 -1.85 9.34
C PHE A 23 -12.53 -2.01 8.18
N LEU A 24 -12.63 -3.10 7.43
CA LEU A 24 -11.82 -3.34 6.23
C LEU A 24 -12.03 -2.26 5.16
N LEU A 25 -13.29 -1.98 4.83
CA LEU A 25 -13.63 -0.93 3.86
C LEU A 25 -13.11 0.44 4.30
N ARG A 26 -13.26 0.77 5.58
CA ARG A 26 -12.74 2.04 6.12
C ARG A 26 -11.22 2.13 6.02
N LYS A 27 -10.49 1.04 6.29
CA LYS A 27 -9.02 1.01 6.12
C LYS A 27 -8.65 1.28 4.65
N ILE A 28 -9.23 0.52 3.73
CA ILE A 28 -8.96 0.64 2.29
C ILE A 28 -9.24 2.07 1.79
N VAL A 29 -10.39 2.63 2.17
CA VAL A 29 -10.74 4.01 1.78
C VAL A 29 -9.75 5.02 2.35
N MET A 30 -9.33 4.88 3.61
CA MET A 30 -8.33 5.77 4.20
C MET A 30 -6.98 5.67 3.49
N ASP A 31 -6.52 4.47 3.15
CA ASP A 31 -5.27 4.28 2.41
C ASP A 31 -5.33 4.97 1.03
N PHE A 32 -6.45 4.82 0.30
CA PHE A 32 -6.65 5.52 -0.97
C PHE A 32 -6.66 7.05 -0.81
N ILE A 33 -7.30 7.58 0.23
CA ILE A 33 -7.31 9.01 0.52
C ILE A 33 -5.89 9.51 0.79
N VAL A 34 -5.11 8.79 1.62
CA VAL A 34 -3.73 9.18 1.94
C VAL A 34 -2.84 9.13 0.71
N LEU A 35 -2.91 8.04 -0.08
CA LEU A 35 -2.16 7.91 -1.33
C LEU A 35 -2.54 9.01 -2.32
N PHE A 36 -3.82 9.35 -2.43
CA PHE A 36 -4.28 10.44 -3.28
C PHE A 36 -3.78 11.80 -2.80
N CYS A 37 -3.87 12.10 -1.50
CA CYS A 37 -3.37 13.35 -0.94
C CYS A 37 -1.87 13.53 -1.17
N VAL A 38 -1.07 12.51 -0.86
CA VAL A 38 0.39 12.56 -1.05
C VAL A 38 0.75 12.62 -2.53
N GLY A 39 0.14 11.77 -3.35
CA GLY A 39 0.37 11.74 -4.80
C GLY A 39 -0.02 13.06 -5.48
N PHE A 40 -1.13 13.66 -5.06
CA PHE A 40 -1.57 14.97 -5.55
C PHE A 40 -0.59 16.08 -5.19
N LEU A 41 -0.08 16.12 -3.95
CA LEU A 41 0.94 17.10 -3.56
C LEU A 41 2.21 16.96 -4.40
N ILE A 42 2.70 15.73 -4.59
CA ILE A 42 3.88 15.46 -5.43
C ILE A 42 3.62 15.92 -6.87
N LEU A 43 2.46 15.59 -7.44
CA LEU A 43 2.09 16.00 -8.80
C LEU A 43 1.99 17.53 -8.92
N ALA A 44 1.42 18.20 -7.92
CA ALA A 44 1.33 19.66 -7.90
C ALA A 44 2.72 20.31 -7.88
N PHE A 45 3.64 19.81 -7.06
CA PHE A 45 5.03 20.28 -7.06
C PHE A 45 5.75 19.97 -8.38
N TYR A 46 5.48 18.82 -9.00
CA TYR A 46 6.09 18.48 -10.28
C TYR A 46 5.63 19.41 -11.42
N LEU A 47 4.36 19.81 -11.43
CA LEU A 47 3.78 20.66 -12.49
C LEU A 47 4.00 22.16 -12.26
N TRP A 48 3.88 22.64 -11.02
CA TRP A 48 3.92 24.07 -10.68
C TRP A 48 5.11 24.49 -9.82
N GLY A 49 5.90 23.54 -9.30
CA GLY A 49 7.05 23.85 -8.47
C GLY A 49 8.21 24.43 -9.29
N THR A 50 8.48 25.72 -9.12
CA THR A 50 9.68 26.33 -9.66
C THR A 50 10.82 26.21 -8.66
N PRO A 51 12.01 25.71 -9.05
CA PRO A 51 13.15 25.63 -8.13
C PRO A 51 13.58 27.03 -7.72
N TYR A 52 13.87 27.20 -6.43
CA TYR A 52 14.39 28.46 -5.90
C TYR A 52 15.74 28.78 -6.54
N LYS A 53 15.85 29.95 -7.18
CA LYS A 53 17.10 30.42 -7.78
C LYS A 53 17.83 31.30 -6.78
N ARG A 54 18.96 30.83 -6.25
CA ARG A 54 19.89 31.64 -5.46
C ARG A 54 21.02 32.14 -6.36
N GLY A 55 21.49 33.37 -6.14
CA GLY A 55 22.73 33.86 -6.76
C GLY A 55 23.94 33.07 -6.25
N PHE A 56 24.94 32.88 -7.11
CA PHE A 56 26.22 32.26 -6.76
C PHE A 56 27.34 33.31 -6.74
N PHE A 57 28.38 33.06 -5.95
CA PHE A 57 29.58 33.90 -5.93
C PHE A 57 30.45 33.55 -7.13
N CYS A 58 30.81 34.55 -7.93
CA CYS A 58 31.59 34.34 -9.16
C CYS A 58 33.03 33.86 -8.89
N ASP A 59 33.57 34.14 -7.70
CA ASP A 59 34.93 33.73 -7.29
C ASP A 59 35.00 32.34 -6.64
N ASP A 60 33.88 31.62 -6.55
CA ASP A 60 33.84 30.29 -5.96
C ASP A 60 34.27 29.22 -6.99
N GLU A 61 35.52 28.77 -6.88
CA GLU A 61 36.12 27.73 -7.71
C GLU A 61 35.31 26.40 -7.67
N SER A 62 34.59 26.11 -6.58
CA SER A 62 33.81 24.87 -6.44
C SER A 62 32.58 24.82 -7.37
N LEU A 63 32.10 25.97 -7.85
CA LEU A 63 30.93 26.10 -8.71
C LEU A 63 31.28 26.22 -10.21
N LYS A 64 32.57 26.27 -10.57
CA LYS A 64 33.04 26.31 -11.97
C LYS A 64 32.97 24.96 -12.69
N HIS A 65 32.78 23.87 -11.96
CA HIS A 65 32.72 22.54 -12.59
C HIS A 65 31.46 22.38 -13.45
N PRO A 66 31.57 21.70 -14.61
CA PRO A 66 30.41 21.46 -15.46
C PRO A 66 29.37 20.62 -14.73
N TYR A 67 28.10 20.88 -15.05
CA TYR A 67 26.99 20.09 -14.53
C TYR A 67 27.19 18.61 -14.88
N LYS A 68 27.09 17.75 -13.86
CA LYS A 68 27.18 16.30 -14.02
C LYS A 68 25.80 15.72 -13.78
N ASP A 69 25.28 15.02 -14.78
CA ASP A 69 24.02 14.31 -14.66
C ASP A 69 24.09 13.23 -13.57
N SER A 70 22.93 12.96 -12.97
CA SER A 70 22.82 11.94 -11.93
C SER A 70 23.16 10.56 -12.49
N THR A 71 24.12 9.88 -11.85
CA THR A 71 24.55 8.52 -12.24
C THR A 71 23.46 7.47 -11.98
N VAL A 72 22.53 7.73 -11.05
CA VAL A 72 21.43 6.83 -10.72
C VAL A 72 20.14 7.36 -11.35
N THR A 73 19.54 6.58 -12.24
CA THR A 73 18.29 6.93 -12.88
C THR A 73 17.11 6.74 -11.92
N ASN A 74 16.05 7.53 -12.10
CA ASN A 74 14.82 7.39 -11.30
C ASN A 74 14.23 5.96 -11.37
N VAL A 75 14.32 5.32 -12.54
CA VAL A 75 13.85 3.94 -12.74
C VAL A 75 14.60 2.96 -11.84
N MET A 76 15.93 3.08 -11.76
CA MET A 76 16.74 2.25 -10.87
C MET A 76 16.34 2.45 -9.40
N LEU A 77 16.12 3.71 -9.00
CA LEU A 77 15.69 4.05 -7.65
C LEU A 77 14.34 3.40 -7.30
N TYR A 78 13.36 3.47 -8.21
CA TYR A 78 12.03 2.87 -7.98
C TYR A 78 12.08 1.35 -7.94
N ILE A 79 12.85 0.71 -8.82
CA ILE A 79 12.98 -0.75 -8.86
C ILE A 79 13.65 -1.24 -7.58
N VAL A 80 14.78 -0.65 -7.20
CA VAL A 80 15.55 -1.14 -6.04
C VAL A 80 14.88 -0.78 -4.72
N GLY A 81 14.35 0.45 -4.60
CA GLY A 81 13.77 0.95 -3.36
C GLY A 81 12.35 0.45 -3.07
N ILE A 82 11.55 0.18 -4.10
CA ILE A 82 10.13 -0.18 -3.94
C ILE A 82 9.83 -1.51 -4.64
N GLY A 83 10.20 -1.66 -5.91
CA GLY A 83 9.85 -2.83 -6.71
C GLY A 83 10.35 -4.17 -6.14
N LEU A 84 11.66 -4.29 -5.93
CA LEU A 84 12.31 -5.48 -5.38
C LEU A 84 11.76 -5.90 -4.01
N PRO A 85 11.68 -5.00 -2.98
CA PRO A 85 11.13 -5.39 -1.69
C PRO A 85 9.65 -5.79 -1.79
N SER A 86 8.82 -5.04 -2.52
CA SER A 86 7.40 -5.41 -2.70
C SER A 86 7.22 -6.77 -3.37
N ILE A 87 7.98 -7.06 -4.44
CA ILE A 87 7.94 -8.37 -5.13
C ILE A 87 8.37 -9.49 -4.19
N SER A 88 9.46 -9.28 -3.42
CA SER A 88 9.94 -10.28 -2.47
C SER A 88 8.90 -10.62 -1.40
N MET A 89 8.24 -9.61 -0.82
CA MET A 89 7.17 -9.81 0.17
C MET A 89 5.98 -10.57 -0.42
N CYS A 90 5.52 -10.17 -1.61
CA CYS A 90 4.43 -10.86 -2.31
C CYS A 90 4.78 -12.31 -2.64
N LEU A 91 6.00 -12.58 -3.12
CA LEU A 91 6.45 -13.92 -3.47
C LEU A 91 6.53 -14.82 -2.23
N ILE A 92 7.13 -14.34 -1.14
CA ILE A 92 7.28 -15.11 0.11
C ILE A 92 5.89 -15.46 0.68
N GLU A 93 4.97 -14.50 0.72
CA GLU A 93 3.63 -14.73 1.25
C GLU A 93 2.82 -15.65 0.35
N TRP A 94 2.95 -15.51 -0.98
CA TRP A 94 2.34 -16.43 -1.92
C TRP A 94 2.84 -17.88 -1.73
N LEU A 95 4.16 -18.07 -1.58
CA LEU A 95 4.74 -19.39 -1.31
C LEU A 95 4.25 -19.96 0.03
N ARG A 96 4.18 -19.14 1.08
CA ARG A 96 3.67 -19.53 2.40
C ARG A 96 2.20 -19.97 2.33
N LEU A 97 1.37 -19.26 1.57
CA LEU A 97 -0.06 -19.50 1.50
C LEU A 97 -0.46 -20.59 0.50
N ARG A 98 0.41 -20.92 -0.46
CA ARG A 98 0.20 -22.05 -1.38
C ARG A 98 0.03 -23.37 -0.64
N ASP A 99 0.74 -23.54 0.48
CA ASP A 99 0.69 -24.76 1.30
C ASP A 99 -0.30 -24.64 2.49
N TYR A 100 -0.95 -23.48 2.65
CA TYR A 100 -1.82 -23.16 3.79
C TYR A 100 -3.30 -23.48 3.49
N LYS A 101 -3.85 -24.54 4.09
CA LYS A 101 -5.25 -24.98 3.89
C LYS A 101 -6.30 -24.41 4.88
N SER A 102 -5.93 -23.53 5.81
CA SER A 102 -6.80 -23.15 6.96
C SER A 102 -7.05 -21.64 7.12
N GLY A 103 -7.32 -20.91 6.04
CA GLY A 103 -7.75 -19.51 6.12
C GLY A 103 -9.26 -19.40 6.37
N ARG A 104 -9.69 -18.61 7.36
CA ARG A 104 -11.11 -18.19 7.46
C ARG A 104 -11.40 -17.25 6.29
N PRO A 105 -12.43 -17.48 5.46
CA PRO A 105 -12.77 -16.57 4.38
C PRO A 105 -13.21 -15.23 4.99
N ARG A 106 -12.52 -14.15 4.61
CA ARG A 106 -13.04 -12.80 4.86
C ARG A 106 -13.83 -12.38 3.63
N ALA A 107 -15.10 -12.11 3.83
CA ALA A 107 -15.96 -11.60 2.77
C ALA A 107 -15.91 -10.07 2.75
N LEU A 108 -15.89 -9.49 1.55
CA LEU A 108 -16.09 -8.06 1.32
C LEU A 108 -17.31 -7.92 0.41
N MET A 109 -18.36 -7.24 0.89
CA MET A 109 -19.61 -7.08 0.13
C MET A 109 -20.18 -8.42 -0.39
N GLY A 110 -20.09 -9.49 0.40
CA GLY A 110 -20.63 -10.80 0.05
C GLY A 110 -19.82 -11.60 -1.00
N LYS A 111 -18.66 -11.10 -1.45
CA LYS A 111 -17.70 -11.88 -2.23
C LYS A 111 -16.51 -12.27 -1.35
N ASP A 112 -16.11 -13.53 -1.40
CA ASP A 112 -14.96 -14.02 -0.65
C ASP A 112 -13.66 -13.47 -1.25
N ILE A 113 -12.85 -12.79 -0.43
CA ILE A 113 -11.51 -12.36 -0.84
C ILE A 113 -10.59 -13.59 -0.76
N PRO A 114 -9.84 -13.92 -1.81
CA PRO A 114 -8.89 -15.01 -1.74
C PRO A 114 -7.84 -14.72 -0.66
N ALA A 115 -7.57 -15.71 0.20
CA ALA A 115 -6.73 -15.53 1.39
C ALA A 115 -5.35 -14.92 1.09
N TRP A 116 -4.76 -15.26 -0.07
CA TRP A 116 -3.47 -14.69 -0.51
C TRP A 116 -3.51 -13.18 -0.71
N LEU A 117 -4.61 -12.64 -1.24
CA LEU A 117 -4.73 -11.21 -1.52
C LEU A 117 -4.87 -10.43 -0.22
N TRP A 118 -5.63 -10.98 0.74
CA TRP A 118 -5.83 -10.35 2.04
C TRP A 118 -4.55 -10.31 2.88
N GLU A 119 -3.82 -11.44 2.95
CA GLU A 119 -2.58 -11.50 3.72
C GLU A 119 -1.46 -10.69 3.07
N ALA A 120 -1.36 -10.69 1.73
CA ALA A 120 -0.46 -9.79 1.02
C ALA A 120 -0.78 -8.31 1.32
N TYR A 121 -2.06 -7.93 1.28
CA TYR A 121 -2.49 -6.57 1.63
C TYR A 121 -2.10 -6.20 3.06
N LYS A 122 -2.26 -7.10 4.05
CA LYS A 122 -1.87 -6.86 5.45
C LYS A 122 -0.36 -6.74 5.67
N VAL A 123 0.43 -7.48 4.90
CA VAL A 123 1.89 -7.47 4.99
C VAL A 123 2.47 -6.22 4.32
N VAL A 124 1.88 -5.79 3.20
CA VAL A 124 2.33 -4.62 2.43
C VAL A 124 1.74 -3.31 3.00
N GLY A 125 0.57 -3.35 3.65
CA GLY A 125 -0.16 -2.17 4.17
C GLY A 125 -1.02 -2.40 5.41
#